data_AF-A0A940Y7C1-F1
#
_entry.id   AF-A0A940Y7C1-F1
#
_cell.length_a   1.000
_cell.length_b   1.000
_cell.length_c   1.000
_cell.angle_alpha   90.00
_cell.angle_beta   90.00
_cell.angle_gamma   90.00
#
_symmetry.space_group_name_H-M   'P 1'
#
loop_
_entity.id
_entity.type
_entity.pdbx_description
1 polymer ?
#
loop_
_entity_poly.entity_id
_entity_poly.type
_entity_poly.pdbx_seq_one_letter_code
_entity_poly.pdbx_strand_id
1 'polypeptide(L)'
;MDWSVWDIASVRKVRSLADLDKAYGSRDDAWDSLAEALGKLISTASDTAAKQAKAKDAAKPTLEACKDIIAEAQKHQKRLDTLGKELAAALKEARQALAAEQKGSEDEGDDADAAVAALFDPKRLLAQLMMCQRKPEYRPNFAFIDANPKLKKPAALCLHAKVSGRTLLRRLQDEQDIKQGCYGVAWIEDRVLNLRVDKPFSGLTKKVRGPLKACGFRVSAVVLWAEDGTALERDDEDDAATAQDETGTPPPAPQSPEVPPAPPGVSQADFMARLKALQPAIVQATGGASRDPRVAALVARMGELAKAKDFDGAMAVLRALQDMLSSRGGGGAGSPSGESPLGNEFPAKWRRISSELREASESVDEQISRLQRVLREQDDSELKEIAEFGLNAVTGNFKVPLLAAMLELGDGHNATAEDAAGARELARAYANHLRGDIRVAACDQNPFGIEVSIRDTLAAALDRFVTELS
;
A
#
# COMPACT_ATOMS: atom_id res chain seq x y z
N MET A 1 -38.89 21.54 2.92
CA MET A 1 -37.64 20.79 2.67
C MET A 1 -37.52 19.76 3.76
N ASP A 2 -37.35 18.51 3.37
CA ASP A 2 -37.17 17.43 4.33
C ASP A 2 -35.72 17.49 4.85
N TRP A 3 -35.56 18.04 6.05
CA TRP A 3 -34.24 18.13 6.67
C TRP A 3 -33.77 16.77 7.21
N SER A 4 -34.62 15.74 7.21
CA SER A 4 -34.25 14.38 7.64
C SER A 4 -33.22 13.73 6.71
N VAL A 5 -33.10 14.21 5.47
CA VAL A 5 -32.05 13.79 4.53
C VAL A 5 -30.65 14.21 5.06
N TRP A 6 -30.57 15.15 5.99
CA TRP A 6 -29.32 15.58 6.65
C TRP A 6 -29.08 14.91 8.01
N ASP A 7 -29.97 14.01 8.43
CA ASP A 7 -29.81 13.31 9.70
C ASP A 7 -28.57 12.42 9.62
N ILE A 8 -27.55 12.75 10.41
CA ILE A 8 -26.32 11.96 10.55
C ILE A 8 -26.66 10.53 10.98
N ALA A 9 -27.75 10.32 11.72
CA ALA A 9 -28.20 8.98 12.11
C ALA A 9 -28.66 8.14 10.90
N SER A 10 -29.09 8.76 9.79
CA SER A 10 -29.42 8.05 8.55
C SER A 10 -28.17 7.50 7.84
N VAL A 11 -27.05 8.23 7.91
CA VAL A 11 -25.75 7.82 7.34
C VAL A 11 -25.27 6.54 8.02
N ARG A 12 -25.49 6.41 9.33
CA ARG A 12 -25.15 5.22 10.13
C ARG A 12 -26.02 3.99 9.85
N LYS A 13 -27.12 4.13 9.09
CA LYS A 13 -28.01 3.00 8.75
C LYS A 13 -27.66 2.35 7.40
N VAL A 14 -26.77 2.97 6.63
CA VAL A 14 -26.36 2.46 5.32
C VAL A 14 -25.43 1.27 5.52
N ARG A 15 -25.70 0.17 4.81
CA ARG A 15 -24.96 -1.11 4.96
C ARG A 15 -23.85 -1.33 3.93
N SER A 16 -23.73 -0.45 2.94
CA SER A 16 -22.75 -0.60 1.85
C SER A 16 -22.12 0.75 1.50
N LEU A 17 -20.86 0.70 1.04
CA LEU A 17 -20.16 1.89 0.53
C LEU A 17 -20.87 2.50 -0.68
N ALA A 18 -21.39 1.68 -1.59
CA ALA A 18 -22.09 2.15 -2.78
C ALA A 18 -23.38 2.90 -2.44
N ASP A 19 -24.17 2.40 -1.47
CA ASP A 19 -25.38 3.09 -1.02
C ASP A 19 -25.04 4.37 -0.25
N LEU A 20 -23.91 4.39 0.47
CA LEU A 20 -23.43 5.56 1.20
C LEU A 20 -23.05 6.66 0.21
N ASP A 21 -22.30 6.31 -0.83
CA ASP A 21 -21.85 7.24 -1.86
C ASP A 21 -23.03 7.76 -2.70
N LYS A 22 -24.00 6.90 -3.03
CA LYS A 22 -25.22 7.31 -3.74
C LYS A 22 -26.10 8.24 -2.89
N ALA A 23 -26.28 7.91 -1.62
CA ALA A 23 -27.02 8.74 -0.67
C ALA A 23 -26.32 10.08 -0.46
N TYR A 24 -24.99 10.09 -0.42
CA TYR A 24 -24.21 11.31 -0.34
C TYR A 24 -24.30 12.15 -1.60
N GLY A 25 -24.10 11.58 -2.81
CA GLY A 25 -24.16 12.35 -4.05
C GLY A 25 -25.50 13.08 -4.23
N SER A 26 -26.61 12.39 -3.94
CA SER A 26 -27.95 13.00 -3.97
C SER A 26 -28.13 14.12 -2.94
N ARG A 27 -27.40 14.05 -1.82
CA ARG A 27 -27.39 15.09 -0.78
C ARG A 27 -26.52 16.25 -1.21
N ASP A 28 -25.29 15.99 -1.61
CA ASP A 28 -24.30 16.99 -2.06
C ASP A 28 -24.91 17.87 -3.17
N ASP A 29 -25.55 17.27 -4.18
CA ASP A 29 -26.24 18.01 -5.24
C ASP A 29 -27.37 18.91 -4.71
N ALA A 30 -28.15 18.39 -3.75
CA ALA A 30 -29.22 19.15 -3.11
C ALA A 30 -28.69 20.25 -2.19
N TRP A 31 -27.56 20.02 -1.52
CA TRP A 31 -26.86 21.02 -0.72
C TRP A 31 -26.35 22.13 -1.60
N ASP A 32 -25.62 21.81 -2.67
CA ASP A 32 -25.00 22.78 -3.54
C ASP A 32 -26.06 23.65 -4.22
N SER A 33 -27.15 23.04 -4.72
CA SER A 33 -28.26 23.79 -5.30
C SER A 33 -28.91 24.75 -4.29
N LEU A 34 -29.09 24.31 -3.05
CA LEU A 34 -29.73 25.07 -1.98
C LEU A 34 -28.81 26.16 -1.42
N ALA A 35 -27.55 25.82 -1.17
CA ALA A 35 -26.53 26.72 -0.67
C ALA A 35 -26.20 27.79 -1.72
N GLU A 36 -26.19 27.46 -3.00
CA GLU A 36 -26.06 28.43 -4.08
C GLU A 36 -27.28 29.36 -4.14
N ALA A 37 -28.50 28.82 -4.06
CA ALA A 37 -29.73 29.64 -4.06
C ALA A 37 -29.80 30.58 -2.85
N LEU A 38 -29.49 30.08 -1.65
CA LEU A 38 -29.41 30.88 -0.43
C LEU A 38 -28.26 31.88 -0.48
N GLY A 39 -27.10 31.50 -0.99
CA GLY A 39 -25.97 32.40 -1.21
C GLY A 39 -26.32 33.56 -2.14
N LYS A 40 -27.05 33.28 -3.24
CA LYS A 40 -27.57 34.32 -4.15
C LYS A 40 -28.56 35.24 -3.46
N LEU A 41 -29.49 34.72 -2.67
CA LEU A 41 -30.45 35.51 -1.89
C LEU A 41 -29.74 36.40 -0.86
N ILE A 42 -28.79 35.82 -0.12
CA ILE A 42 -27.95 36.50 0.87
C ILE A 42 -27.15 37.63 0.22
N SER A 43 -26.49 37.37 -0.91
CA SER A 43 -25.75 38.37 -1.67
C SER A 43 -26.67 39.48 -2.16
N THR A 44 -27.83 39.12 -2.73
CA THR A 44 -28.80 40.10 -3.25
C THR A 44 -29.36 40.98 -2.14
N ALA A 45 -29.68 40.41 -0.98
CA ALA A 45 -30.14 41.15 0.18
C ALA A 45 -29.05 42.09 0.71
N SER A 46 -27.81 41.60 0.81
CA SER A 46 -26.64 42.40 1.22
C SER A 46 -26.37 43.56 0.25
N ASP A 47 -26.41 43.31 -1.07
CA ASP A 47 -26.19 44.33 -2.09
C ASP A 47 -27.31 45.38 -2.10
N THR A 48 -28.56 44.95 -1.90
CA THR A 48 -29.71 45.86 -1.82
C THR A 48 -29.62 46.73 -0.57
N ALA A 49 -29.28 46.15 0.58
CA ALA A 49 -29.04 46.87 1.83
C ALA A 49 -27.86 47.85 1.70
N ALA A 50 -26.76 47.44 1.07
CA ALA A 50 -25.60 48.29 0.83
C ALA A 50 -25.91 49.45 -0.13
N LYS A 51 -26.75 49.23 -1.15
CA LYS A 51 -27.23 50.29 -2.05
C LYS A 51 -28.12 51.28 -1.32
N GLN A 52 -29.09 50.81 -0.52
CA GLN A 52 -29.94 51.68 0.29
C GLN A 52 -29.13 52.47 1.32
N ALA A 53 -28.11 51.86 1.92
CA ALA A 53 -27.24 52.53 2.89
C ALA A 53 -26.35 53.63 2.29
N LYS A 54 -26.15 53.63 0.96
CA LYS A 54 -25.40 54.67 0.24
C LYS A 54 -26.30 55.77 -0.32
N ALA A 55 -27.63 55.62 -0.26
CA ALA A 55 -28.55 56.67 -0.68
C ALA A 55 -28.41 57.86 0.28
N LYS A 56 -28.20 59.07 -0.26
CA LYS A 56 -27.98 60.30 0.52
C LYS A 56 -29.16 60.66 1.43
N ASP A 57 -30.32 60.08 1.17
CA ASP A 57 -31.59 60.41 1.82
C ASP A 57 -32.06 59.31 2.79
N ALA A 58 -31.25 58.27 3.01
CA ALA A 58 -31.61 57.17 3.91
C ALA A 58 -31.63 57.64 5.37
N ALA A 59 -32.79 57.51 6.02
CA ALA A 59 -32.92 57.81 7.45
C ALA A 59 -32.05 56.84 8.28
N LYS A 60 -31.55 57.31 9.43
CA LYS A 60 -30.73 56.50 10.36
C LYS A 60 -31.33 55.11 10.69
N PRO A 61 -32.64 54.95 10.93
CA PRO A 61 -33.23 53.63 11.18
C PRO A 61 -33.07 52.65 10.00
N THR A 62 -33.14 53.16 8.75
CA THR A 62 -32.93 52.35 7.54
C THR A 62 -31.48 51.87 7.43
N LEU A 63 -30.52 52.73 7.80
CA LEU A 63 -29.10 52.36 7.83
C LEU A 63 -28.79 51.28 8.86
N GLU A 64 -29.39 51.37 10.05
CA GLU A 64 -29.24 50.35 11.11
C GLU A 64 -29.87 49.02 10.67
N ALA A 65 -31.10 49.04 10.13
CA ALA A 65 -31.75 47.85 9.59
C ALA A 65 -30.93 47.19 8.46
N CYS A 66 -30.33 47.98 7.56
CA CYS A 66 -29.46 47.45 6.50
C CYS A 66 -28.21 46.76 7.06
N LYS A 67 -27.59 47.32 8.11
CA LYS A 67 -26.42 46.70 8.76
C LYS A 67 -26.79 45.40 9.44
N ASP A 68 -27.94 45.34 10.11
CA ASP A 68 -28.42 44.14 10.77
C ASP A 68 -28.70 43.02 9.75
N ILE A 69 -29.32 43.36 8.61
CA ILE A 69 -29.54 42.41 7.50
C ILE A 69 -28.20 41.86 6.99
N ILE A 70 -27.20 42.72 6.74
CA ILE A 70 -25.88 42.28 6.27
C ILE A 70 -25.18 41.38 7.30
N ALA A 71 -25.25 41.72 8.59
CA ALA A 71 -24.64 40.93 9.65
C ALA A 71 -25.29 39.54 9.76
N GLU A 72 -26.62 39.46 9.67
CA GLU A 72 -27.34 38.18 9.73
C GLU A 72 -27.10 37.33 8.49
N ALA A 73 -27.08 37.95 7.31
CA ALA A 73 -26.66 37.33 6.04
C ALA A 73 -25.28 36.65 6.16
N GLN A 74 -24.29 37.34 6.72
CA GLN A 74 -22.95 36.79 6.92
C GLN A 74 -22.91 35.64 7.94
N LYS A 75 -23.74 35.68 9.00
CA LYS A 75 -23.87 34.56 9.94
C LYS A 75 -24.44 33.32 9.25
N HIS A 76 -25.47 33.47 8.43
CA HIS A 76 -26.05 32.37 7.67
C HIS A 76 -25.06 31.77 6.67
N GLN A 77 -24.31 32.60 5.95
CA GLN A 77 -23.26 32.12 5.03
C GLN A 77 -22.21 31.27 5.78
N LYS A 78 -21.69 31.77 6.91
CA LYS A 78 -20.74 31.02 7.73
C LYS A 78 -21.31 29.70 8.25
N ARG A 79 -22.61 29.67 8.59
CA ARG A 79 -23.29 28.45 9.03
C ARG A 79 -23.40 27.42 7.91
N LEU A 80 -23.69 27.84 6.68
CA LEU A 80 -23.67 26.96 5.50
C LEU A 80 -22.26 26.37 5.30
N ASP A 81 -21.22 27.20 5.28
CA ASP A 81 -19.84 26.72 5.12
C ASP A 81 -19.42 25.72 6.22
N THR A 82 -19.95 25.90 7.44
CA THR A 82 -19.68 25.02 8.58
C THR A 82 -20.39 23.67 8.42
N LEU A 83 -21.66 23.69 8.01
CA LEU A 83 -22.45 22.48 7.77
C LEU A 83 -21.87 21.60 6.65
N GLY A 84 -21.38 22.22 5.56
CA GLY A 84 -20.68 21.48 4.51
C GLY A 84 -19.44 20.74 5.00
N LYS A 85 -18.66 21.37 5.90
CA LYS A 85 -17.49 20.73 6.53
C LYS A 85 -17.88 19.60 7.49
N GLU A 86 -18.91 19.79 8.30
CA GLU A 86 -19.43 18.79 9.22
C GLU A 86 -19.94 17.55 8.47
N LEU A 87 -20.64 17.75 7.35
CA LEU A 87 -21.12 16.69 6.48
C LEU A 87 -19.97 15.88 5.86
N ALA A 88 -18.97 16.56 5.29
CA ALA A 88 -17.80 15.91 4.71
C ALA A 88 -17.02 15.08 5.75
N ALA A 89 -16.90 15.60 6.98
CA ALA A 89 -16.26 14.89 8.09
C ALA A 89 -17.07 13.64 8.50
N ALA A 90 -18.38 13.76 8.64
CA ALA A 90 -19.27 12.64 8.97
C ALA A 90 -19.23 11.54 7.90
N LEU A 91 -19.15 11.90 6.61
CA LEU A 91 -18.99 10.93 5.54
C LEU A 91 -17.64 10.22 5.59
N LYS A 92 -16.56 10.95 5.87
CA LYS A 92 -15.24 10.33 6.05
C LYS A 92 -15.25 9.31 7.18
N GLU A 93 -15.87 9.64 8.32
CA GLU A 93 -16.03 8.73 9.46
C GLU A 93 -16.89 7.52 9.08
N ALA A 94 -18.01 7.71 8.38
CA ALA A 94 -18.87 6.62 7.93
C ALA A 94 -18.18 5.67 6.93
N ARG A 95 -17.40 6.21 5.98
CA ARG A 95 -16.58 5.40 5.06
C ARG A 95 -15.53 4.59 5.81
N GLN A 96 -14.89 5.19 6.82
CA GLN A 96 -13.90 4.50 7.64
C GLN A 96 -14.55 3.39 8.48
N ALA A 97 -15.73 3.63 9.05
CA ALA A 97 -16.48 2.63 9.80
C ALA A 97 -16.92 1.46 8.92
N LEU A 98 -17.53 1.73 7.76
CA LEU A 98 -17.93 0.69 6.80
C LEU A 98 -16.75 -0.08 6.23
N ALA A 99 -15.63 0.59 5.93
CA ALA A 99 -14.42 -0.10 5.49
C ALA A 99 -13.82 -0.98 6.59
N ALA A 100 -13.93 -0.59 7.87
CA ALA A 100 -13.51 -1.41 9.00
C ALA A 100 -14.44 -2.62 9.19
N GLU A 101 -15.74 -2.47 9.01
CA GLU A 101 -16.73 -3.56 9.06
C GLU A 101 -16.59 -4.53 7.88
N GLN A 102 -16.35 -4.03 6.67
CA GLN A 102 -16.10 -4.87 5.48
C GLN A 102 -14.79 -5.63 5.62
N LYS A 103 -13.72 -4.99 6.10
CA LYS A 103 -12.50 -5.70 6.49
C LYS A 103 -12.71 -6.74 7.58
N GLY A 104 -13.74 -6.58 8.42
CA GLY A 104 -14.08 -7.55 9.47
C GLY A 104 -14.99 -8.70 9.01
N SER A 105 -15.62 -8.62 7.83
CA SER A 105 -16.60 -9.64 7.36
C SER A 105 -16.18 -10.40 6.11
N GLU A 106 -15.26 -9.88 5.29
CA GLU A 106 -14.71 -10.62 4.15
C GLU A 106 -13.59 -11.59 4.54
N ASP A 107 -13.19 -11.64 5.82
CA ASP A 107 -12.11 -12.51 6.33
C ASP A 107 -12.60 -13.69 7.19
N GLU A 108 -13.91 -13.98 7.20
CA GLU A 108 -14.44 -15.28 7.68
C GLU A 108 -14.34 -16.39 6.60
N GLY A 109 -13.75 -16.05 5.45
CA GLY A 109 -13.61 -16.93 4.30
C GLY A 109 -12.20 -17.44 4.01
N ASP A 110 -11.14 -17.07 4.73
CA ASP A 110 -9.86 -17.81 4.75
C ASP A 110 -8.89 -17.32 5.86
N ASP A 111 -9.43 -17.22 7.07
CA ASP A 111 -8.89 -16.73 8.35
C ASP A 111 -7.37 -16.91 8.59
N ALA A 112 -6.56 -16.04 7.98
CA ALA A 112 -5.11 -15.88 8.21
C ALA A 112 -4.80 -14.70 9.16
N ASP A 113 -5.83 -13.97 9.59
CA ASP A 113 -5.79 -12.89 10.57
C ASP A 113 -6.57 -13.21 11.83
N ALA A 114 -6.50 -14.48 12.25
CA ALA A 114 -6.77 -14.84 13.63
C ALA A 114 -6.13 -13.80 14.57
N ALA A 115 -6.97 -13.15 15.38
CA ALA A 115 -6.59 -12.08 16.28
C ALA A 115 -5.22 -12.37 16.91
N VAL A 116 -4.29 -11.43 16.84
CA VAL A 116 -2.90 -11.59 17.32
C VAL A 116 -2.87 -12.19 18.73
N ALA A 117 -3.83 -11.84 19.58
CA ALA A 117 -4.04 -12.43 20.91
C ALA A 117 -4.25 -13.96 20.90
N ALA A 118 -4.96 -14.50 19.91
CA ALA A 118 -5.20 -15.94 19.74
C ALA A 118 -3.93 -16.70 19.30
N LEU A 119 -2.91 -16.03 18.74
CA LEU A 119 -1.62 -16.66 18.45
C LEU A 119 -0.85 -17.03 19.73
N PHE A 120 -1.20 -16.41 20.87
CA PHE A 120 -0.59 -16.66 22.19
C PHE A 120 -1.35 -17.70 23.01
N ASP A 121 -2.45 -18.25 22.53
CA ASP A 121 -3.20 -19.26 23.27
C ASP A 121 -2.39 -20.57 23.34
N PRO A 122 -1.99 -21.06 24.54
CA PRO A 122 -1.29 -22.32 24.69
C PRO A 122 -2.06 -23.51 24.08
N LYS A 123 -3.39 -23.44 24.02
CA LYS A 123 -4.22 -24.49 23.41
C LYS A 123 -4.03 -24.57 21.90
N ARG A 124 -3.88 -23.43 21.23
CA ARG A 124 -3.60 -23.39 19.77
C ARG A 124 -2.21 -23.93 19.47
N LEU A 125 -1.21 -23.56 20.26
CA LEU A 125 0.13 -24.14 20.15
C LEU A 125 0.09 -25.67 20.30
N LEU A 126 -0.60 -26.17 21.33
CA LEU A 126 -0.78 -27.60 21.56
C LEU A 126 -1.48 -28.29 20.37
N ALA A 127 -2.54 -27.69 19.82
CA ALA A 127 -3.25 -28.24 18.67
C ALA A 127 -2.34 -28.36 17.44
N GLN A 128 -1.51 -27.35 17.17
CA GLN A 128 -0.54 -27.38 16.07
C GLN A 128 0.54 -28.45 16.27
N LEU A 129 1.08 -28.58 17.48
CA LEU A 129 2.05 -29.63 17.80
C LEU A 129 1.46 -31.03 17.66
N MET A 130 0.20 -31.22 18.09
CA MET A 130 -0.53 -32.49 17.90
C MET A 130 -0.78 -32.80 16.42
N MET A 131 -1.01 -31.77 15.58
CA MET A 131 -1.08 -31.96 14.13
C MET A 131 0.25 -32.38 13.53
N CYS A 132 1.37 -31.76 13.93
CA CYS A 132 2.72 -32.16 13.52
C CYS A 132 3.01 -33.62 13.90
N GLN A 133 2.57 -34.06 15.08
CA GLN A 133 2.76 -35.44 15.53
C GLN A 133 1.90 -36.44 14.77
N ARG A 134 0.67 -36.06 14.38
CA ARG A 134 -0.26 -36.94 13.64
C ARG A 134 0.06 -37.04 12.15
N LYS A 135 0.62 -35.98 11.57
CA LYS A 135 0.92 -35.86 10.13
C LYS A 135 2.41 -35.59 9.94
N PRO A 136 3.24 -36.62 9.70
CA PRO A 136 4.68 -36.46 9.53
C PRO A 136 5.08 -35.57 8.36
N GLU A 137 4.19 -35.29 7.41
CA GLU A 137 4.37 -34.36 6.28
C GLU A 137 4.01 -32.90 6.63
N TYR A 138 3.35 -32.66 7.76
CA TYR A 138 2.93 -31.32 8.17
C TYR A 138 4.13 -30.52 8.69
N ARG A 139 4.37 -29.37 8.06
CA ARG A 139 5.56 -28.52 8.26
C ARG A 139 5.13 -27.06 8.49
N PRO A 140 4.51 -26.71 9.64
CA PRO A 140 4.09 -25.35 9.90
C PRO A 140 5.29 -24.40 10.05
N ASN A 141 5.07 -23.14 9.71
CA ASN A 141 5.98 -22.07 10.07
C ASN A 141 5.92 -21.84 11.58
N PHE A 142 7.05 -21.50 12.19
CA PHE A 142 7.12 -21.11 13.59
C PHE A 142 7.74 -19.73 13.75
N ALA A 143 7.41 -19.08 14.86
CA ALA A 143 8.17 -17.96 15.38
C ALA A 143 8.34 -18.08 16.89
N PHE A 144 9.48 -17.62 17.37
CA PHE A 144 9.86 -17.66 18.77
C PHE A 144 10.41 -16.30 19.21
N ILE A 145 10.00 -15.85 20.39
CA ILE A 145 10.57 -14.69 21.09
C ILE A 145 11.05 -15.12 22.49
N ASP A 146 12.17 -14.55 22.92
CA ASP A 146 12.75 -14.87 24.21
C ASP A 146 11.96 -14.24 25.37
N ALA A 147 12.15 -14.77 26.58
CA ALA A 147 11.58 -14.16 27.77
C ALA A 147 12.21 -12.80 28.02
N ASN A 148 11.40 -11.81 28.39
CA ASN A 148 11.90 -10.51 28.84
C ASN A 148 11.62 -10.34 30.34
N PRO A 149 12.63 -10.56 31.22
CA PRO A 149 12.43 -10.47 32.66
C PRO A 149 12.06 -9.06 33.12
N LYS A 150 12.44 -8.03 32.36
CA LYS A 150 12.08 -6.63 32.70
C LYS A 150 10.58 -6.36 32.50
N LEU A 151 9.97 -6.98 31.49
CA LEU A 151 8.55 -6.83 31.18
C LEU A 151 7.67 -7.92 31.83
N LYS A 152 8.27 -8.87 32.57
CA LYS A 152 7.59 -10.05 33.13
C LYS A 152 6.83 -10.86 32.06
N LYS A 153 7.29 -10.81 30.82
CA LYS A 153 6.71 -11.52 29.68
C LYS A 153 7.50 -12.83 29.49
N PRO A 154 6.86 -14.01 29.58
CA PRO A 154 7.54 -15.29 29.36
C PRO A 154 7.95 -15.43 27.88
N ALA A 155 8.85 -16.37 27.59
CA ALA A 155 9.12 -16.75 26.22
C ALA A 155 7.83 -17.25 25.55
N ALA A 156 7.68 -16.99 24.25
CA ALA A 156 6.51 -17.41 23.49
C ALA A 156 6.95 -18.12 22.20
N LEU A 157 6.29 -19.23 21.91
CA LEU A 157 6.40 -19.99 20.66
C LEU A 157 5.02 -20.01 20.00
N CYS A 158 4.95 -19.70 18.71
CA CYS A 158 3.73 -19.88 17.92
C CYS A 158 4.02 -20.69 16.65
N LEU A 159 3.00 -21.42 16.19
CA LEU A 159 3.03 -22.27 14.99
C LEU A 159 1.83 -21.94 14.11
N HIS A 160 2.04 -21.85 12.79
CA HIS A 160 0.97 -21.63 11.83
C HIS A 160 1.27 -22.25 10.46
N ALA A 161 0.27 -22.86 9.82
CA ALA A 161 0.42 -23.44 8.47
C ALA A 161 0.63 -22.38 7.39
N LYS A 162 -0.34 -21.45 7.28
CA LYS A 162 -0.42 -20.47 6.19
C LYS A 162 0.43 -19.20 6.38
N VAL A 163 0.49 -18.66 7.60
CA VAL A 163 1.23 -17.43 7.89
C VAL A 163 2.74 -17.69 7.90
N SER A 164 3.50 -16.88 7.15
CA SER A 164 4.96 -17.01 7.07
C SER A 164 5.63 -16.74 8.41
N GLY A 165 6.75 -17.43 8.69
CA GLY A 165 7.50 -17.28 9.95
C GLY A 165 7.92 -15.84 10.24
N ARG A 166 8.29 -15.06 9.21
CA ARG A 166 8.64 -13.65 9.35
C ARG A 166 7.45 -12.78 9.81
N THR A 167 6.26 -13.07 9.30
CA THR A 167 5.02 -12.36 9.68
C THR A 167 4.61 -12.74 11.10
N LEU A 168 4.68 -14.03 11.44
CA LEU A 168 4.48 -14.50 12.81
C LEU A 168 5.44 -13.81 13.79
N LEU A 169 6.73 -13.70 13.45
CA LEU A 169 7.70 -13.03 14.29
C LEU A 169 7.35 -11.56 14.50
N ARG A 170 7.00 -10.81 13.45
CA ARG A 170 6.58 -9.40 13.60
C ARG A 170 5.39 -9.27 14.55
N ARG A 171 4.37 -10.10 14.37
CA ARG A 171 3.19 -10.12 15.25
C ARG A 171 3.57 -10.42 16.71
N LEU A 172 4.48 -11.37 16.92
CA LEU A 172 5.02 -11.67 18.26
C LEU A 172 5.79 -10.48 18.86
N GLN A 173 6.62 -9.81 18.05
CA GLN A 173 7.42 -8.66 18.47
C GLN A 173 6.53 -7.48 18.87
N ASP A 174 5.49 -7.20 18.10
CA ASP A 174 4.58 -6.08 18.32
C ASP A 174 3.74 -6.26 19.60
N GLU A 175 3.23 -7.46 19.86
CA GLU A 175 2.44 -7.74 21.08
C GLU A 175 3.32 -7.72 22.35
N GLN A 176 4.53 -8.28 22.24
CA GLN A 176 5.36 -8.54 23.41
C GLN A 176 6.35 -7.39 23.67
N ASP A 177 6.51 -6.47 22.71
CA ASP A 177 7.51 -5.39 22.71
C ASP A 177 8.95 -5.93 22.92
N ILE A 178 9.24 -7.04 22.24
CA ILE A 178 10.55 -7.72 22.29
C ILE A 178 11.07 -7.85 20.87
N LYS A 179 12.13 -7.10 20.53
CA LYS A 179 12.69 -7.07 19.16
C LYS A 179 13.52 -8.30 18.80
N GLN A 180 13.94 -9.10 19.79
CA GLN A 180 14.77 -10.28 19.56
C GLN A 180 13.92 -11.53 19.48
N GLY A 181 14.09 -12.29 18.40
CA GLY A 181 13.44 -13.58 18.19
C GLY A 181 13.96 -14.26 16.93
N CYS A 182 13.41 -15.43 16.62
CA CYS A 182 13.73 -16.19 15.43
C CYS A 182 12.45 -16.79 14.83
N TYR A 183 12.55 -17.27 13.60
CA TYR A 183 11.47 -17.93 12.89
C TYR A 183 12.03 -18.96 11.92
N GLY A 184 11.14 -19.81 11.41
CA GLY A 184 11.50 -20.84 10.45
C GLY A 184 10.39 -21.88 10.30
N VAL A 185 10.76 -23.13 10.10
CA VAL A 185 9.82 -24.27 9.91
C VAL A 185 10.01 -25.30 11.01
N ALA A 186 8.92 -25.87 11.53
CA ALA A 186 8.95 -26.86 12.60
C ALA A 186 8.29 -28.19 12.18
N TRP A 187 8.77 -29.30 12.73
CA TRP A 187 8.12 -30.62 12.63
C TRP A 187 8.50 -31.55 13.77
N ILE A 188 7.80 -32.68 13.88
CA ILE A 188 8.02 -33.66 14.94
C ILE A 188 8.27 -35.03 14.32
N GLU A 189 9.35 -35.69 14.74
CA GLU A 189 9.68 -37.08 14.40
C GLU A 189 9.95 -37.84 15.70
N ASP A 190 9.23 -38.93 15.97
CA ASP A 190 9.46 -39.79 17.15
C ASP A 190 9.59 -39.05 18.51
N ARG A 191 8.79 -37.98 18.68
CA ARG A 191 8.79 -37.04 19.83
C ARG A 191 9.97 -36.08 19.91
N VAL A 192 10.82 -36.02 18.89
CA VAL A 192 11.85 -35.01 18.71
C VAL A 192 11.25 -33.82 17.96
N LEU A 193 11.31 -32.62 18.55
CA LEU A 193 10.93 -31.39 17.88
C LEU A 193 12.10 -30.88 17.05
N ASN A 194 11.94 -30.90 15.74
CA ASN A 194 12.90 -30.37 14.78
C ASN A 194 12.52 -28.94 14.39
N LEU A 195 13.46 -28.01 14.52
CA LEU A 195 13.28 -26.61 14.15
C LEU A 195 14.32 -26.24 13.09
N ARG A 196 13.90 -25.89 11.87
CA ARG A 196 14.79 -25.31 10.86
C ARG A 196 14.70 -23.79 10.93
N VAL A 197 15.81 -23.12 11.28
CA VAL A 197 15.85 -21.66 11.43
C VAL A 197 16.47 -20.97 10.22
N ASP A 198 15.87 -19.85 9.82
CA ASP A 198 16.43 -18.98 8.78
C ASP A 198 17.65 -18.21 9.30
N LYS A 199 17.68 -17.92 10.61
CA LYS A 199 18.79 -17.23 11.26
C LYS A 199 19.14 -17.94 12.57
N PRO A 200 20.42 -18.31 12.79
CA PRO A 200 20.82 -19.02 14.00
C PRO A 200 20.51 -18.19 15.24
N PHE A 201 19.94 -18.86 16.24
CA PHE A 201 19.54 -18.26 17.53
C PHE A 201 20.08 -19.15 18.66
N SER A 202 21.09 -18.66 19.37
CA SER A 202 21.83 -19.44 20.37
C SER A 202 20.93 -19.84 21.55
N GLY A 203 20.96 -21.13 21.91
CA GLY A 203 20.21 -21.67 23.04
C GLY A 203 18.70 -21.77 22.80
N LEU A 204 18.26 -21.75 21.53
CA LEU A 204 16.85 -21.90 21.18
C LEU A 204 16.27 -23.23 21.70
N THR A 205 17.02 -24.32 21.58
CA THR A 205 16.67 -25.67 22.04
C THR A 205 16.21 -25.68 23.50
N LYS A 206 16.97 -25.03 24.39
CA LYS A 206 16.65 -24.90 25.82
C LYS A 206 15.49 -23.95 26.08
N LYS A 207 15.46 -22.81 25.38
CA LYS A 207 14.46 -21.75 25.58
C LYS A 207 13.05 -22.14 25.13
N VAL A 208 12.93 -22.97 24.10
CA VAL A 208 11.64 -23.46 23.57
C VAL A 208 10.94 -24.42 24.54
N ARG A 209 11.66 -25.11 25.43
CA ARG A 209 11.06 -26.03 26.41
C ARG A 209 10.06 -25.36 27.36
N GLY A 210 10.28 -24.10 27.72
CA GLY A 210 9.37 -23.34 28.59
C GLY A 210 7.95 -23.24 28.02
N PRO A 211 7.78 -22.67 26.81
CA PRO A 211 6.51 -22.65 26.08
C PRO A 211 5.89 -24.04 25.85
N LEU A 212 6.70 -25.05 25.50
CA LEU A 212 6.20 -26.42 25.30
C LEU A 212 5.60 -26.99 26.59
N LYS A 213 6.31 -26.84 27.72
CA LYS A 213 5.82 -27.25 29.03
C LYS A 213 4.57 -26.49 29.44
N ALA A 214 4.50 -25.18 29.16
CA ALA A 214 3.34 -24.34 29.46
C ALA A 214 2.08 -24.75 28.68
N CYS A 215 2.22 -25.24 27.44
CA CYS A 215 1.09 -25.79 26.67
C CYS A 215 0.75 -27.26 26.97
N GLY A 216 1.53 -27.93 27.84
CA GLY A 216 1.33 -29.33 28.21
C GLY A 216 1.88 -30.34 27.20
N PHE A 217 2.75 -29.92 26.27
CA PHE A 217 3.40 -30.81 25.31
C PHE A 217 4.80 -31.24 25.81
N ARG A 218 5.16 -32.52 25.63
CA ARG A 218 6.45 -33.08 26.06
C ARG A 218 7.21 -33.64 24.86
N VAL A 219 8.50 -33.34 24.76
CA VAL A 219 9.39 -33.74 23.66
C VAL A 219 10.67 -34.34 24.22
N SER A 220 11.10 -35.50 23.69
CA SER A 220 12.30 -36.18 24.16
C SER A 220 13.57 -35.39 23.87
N ALA A 221 13.61 -34.69 22.74
CA ALA A 221 14.71 -33.83 22.35
C ALA A 221 14.21 -32.66 21.48
N VAL A 222 15.02 -31.60 21.43
CA VAL A 222 14.85 -30.50 20.48
C VAL A 222 16.11 -30.41 19.63
N VAL A 223 15.95 -30.47 18.30
CA VAL A 223 17.04 -30.40 17.33
C VAL A 223 16.87 -29.16 16.47
N LEU A 224 17.93 -28.36 16.39
CA LEU A 224 18.02 -27.18 15.55
C LEU A 224 18.73 -27.52 14.25
N TRP A 225 18.09 -27.23 13.13
CA TRP A 225 18.61 -27.43 11.78
C TRP A 225 18.92 -26.08 11.13
N ALA A 226 20.06 -26.01 10.44
CA ALA A 226 20.37 -24.91 9.53
C ALA A 226 19.59 -25.02 8.21
N GLU A 227 19.63 -23.97 7.41
CA GLU A 227 19.01 -23.93 6.08
C GLU A 227 19.58 -25.00 5.12
N ASP A 228 20.85 -25.34 5.28
CA ASP A 228 21.56 -26.37 4.51
C ASP A 228 21.27 -27.82 4.95
N GLY A 229 20.44 -27.99 5.99
CA GLY A 229 20.11 -29.30 6.54
C GLY A 229 21.16 -29.88 7.49
N THR A 230 22.16 -29.10 7.92
CA THR A 230 23.07 -29.52 8.98
C THR A 230 22.45 -29.31 10.37
N ALA A 231 22.68 -30.25 11.28
CA ALA A 231 22.24 -30.11 12.67
C ALA A 231 23.17 -29.13 13.42
N LEU A 232 22.61 -28.01 13.89
CA LEU A 232 23.34 -26.96 14.60
C LEU A 232 23.47 -27.24 16.10
N GLU A 233 22.38 -27.68 16.73
CA GLU A 233 22.30 -27.88 18.17
C GLU A 233 21.29 -28.99 18.48
N ARG A 234 21.63 -29.90 19.40
CA ARG A 234 20.73 -30.96 19.90
C ARG A 234 20.74 -30.93 21.42
N ASP A 235 19.55 -30.90 22.01
CA ASP A 235 19.35 -30.92 23.46
C ASP A 235 18.43 -32.10 23.79
N ASP A 236 18.98 -33.16 24.38
CA ASP A 236 18.24 -34.33 24.84
C ASP A 236 17.71 -34.09 26.27
N GLU A 237 16.44 -34.43 26.56
CA GLU A 237 15.77 -34.08 27.83
C GLU A 237 16.27 -34.91 29.04
N ASP A 238 17.11 -35.93 28.82
CA ASP A 238 17.47 -36.93 29.83
C ASP A 238 18.68 -36.59 30.73
N ASP A 239 19.30 -35.41 30.59
CA ASP A 239 20.53 -35.07 31.34
C ASP A 239 20.35 -34.10 32.52
N ALA A 240 19.15 -34.06 33.10
CA ALA A 240 18.88 -33.23 34.29
C ALA A 240 18.88 -34.03 35.62
N ALA A 241 19.80 -34.98 35.79
CA ALA A 241 20.23 -35.47 37.11
C ALA A 241 21.50 -36.33 37.03
N THR A 242 22.70 -35.73 36.89
CA THR A 242 23.97 -36.07 37.59
C THR A 242 25.05 -35.03 37.19
N ALA A 243 25.95 -34.70 38.12
CA ALA A 243 26.80 -33.51 38.17
C ALA A 243 28.17 -33.61 37.45
N GLN A 244 28.85 -32.44 37.40
CA GLN A 244 30.31 -32.17 37.56
C GLN A 244 31.05 -31.48 36.38
N ASP A 245 31.40 -30.21 36.64
CA ASP A 245 32.76 -29.64 36.62
C ASP A 245 33.80 -30.29 35.68
N GLU A 246 34.06 -29.70 34.51
CA GLU A 246 35.37 -29.77 33.84
C GLU A 246 35.68 -28.49 33.05
N THR A 247 36.74 -27.82 33.49
CA THR A 247 37.48 -26.78 32.76
C THR A 247 38.33 -27.39 31.65
N GLY A 248 38.06 -27.05 30.39
CA GLY A 248 38.86 -27.48 29.23
C GLY A 248 39.04 -26.37 28.19
N THR A 249 40.29 -25.94 28.01
CA THR A 249 40.78 -24.91 27.08
C THR A 249 40.70 -25.38 25.61
N PRO A 250 40.30 -24.54 24.63
CA PRO A 250 40.28 -24.93 23.22
C PRO A 250 41.60 -24.64 22.49
N PRO A 251 42.05 -25.49 21.53
CA PRO A 251 43.21 -25.27 20.67
C PRO A 251 42.87 -24.41 19.42
N PRO A 252 43.88 -23.82 18.76
CA PRO A 252 43.71 -22.81 17.70
C PRO A 252 43.37 -23.43 16.33
N ALA A 253 42.48 -22.75 15.59
CA ALA A 253 42.04 -23.13 14.25
C ALA A 253 43.01 -22.66 13.13
N PRO A 254 43.16 -23.42 12.03
CA PRO A 254 44.02 -23.10 10.89
C PRO A 254 43.40 -22.06 9.94
N GLN A 255 44.26 -21.17 9.45
CA GLN A 255 43.95 -20.09 8.52
C GLN A 255 43.75 -20.63 7.09
N SER A 256 42.68 -20.16 6.41
CA SER A 256 42.44 -20.38 4.98
C SER A 256 42.89 -19.15 4.16
N PRO A 257 43.33 -19.35 2.90
CA PRO A 257 44.03 -18.33 2.11
C PRO A 257 43.12 -17.24 1.52
N GLU A 258 43.73 -16.06 1.42
CA GLU A 258 43.19 -14.75 1.06
C GLU A 258 42.80 -14.64 -0.43
N VAL A 259 41.55 -14.26 -0.70
CA VAL A 259 41.05 -13.91 -2.05
C VAL A 259 41.29 -12.41 -2.28
N PRO A 260 41.81 -11.99 -3.45
CA PRO A 260 42.14 -10.59 -3.72
C PRO A 260 40.93 -9.65 -3.60
N PRO A 261 41.11 -8.42 -3.07
CA PRO A 261 40.02 -7.52 -2.73
C PRO A 261 39.33 -6.95 -3.97
N ALA A 262 38.00 -7.10 -4.01
CA ALA A 262 37.11 -6.36 -4.89
C ALA A 262 37.26 -4.83 -4.63
N PRO A 263 37.05 -3.97 -5.64
CA PRO A 263 37.08 -2.52 -5.45
C PRO A 263 36.14 -2.09 -4.32
N PRO A 264 36.49 -1.06 -3.54
CA PRO A 264 35.68 -0.62 -2.41
C PRO A 264 34.33 -0.09 -2.90
N GLY A 265 33.29 -0.93 -2.79
CA GLY A 265 31.90 -0.53 -3.03
C GLY A 265 31.46 0.52 -2.01
N VAL A 266 30.44 1.31 -2.37
CA VAL A 266 29.94 2.35 -1.46
C VAL A 266 29.33 1.71 -0.22
N SER A 267 29.78 2.13 0.97
CA SER A 267 29.30 1.53 2.21
C SER A 267 27.86 1.97 2.53
N GLN A 268 27.10 1.10 3.22
CA GLN A 268 25.77 1.45 3.73
C GLN A 268 25.80 2.71 4.61
N ALA A 269 26.91 2.92 5.35
CA ALA A 269 27.10 4.09 6.20
C ALA A 269 27.15 5.38 5.38
N ASP A 270 27.85 5.38 4.25
CA ASP A 270 27.96 6.53 3.36
C ASP A 270 26.62 6.88 2.71
N PHE A 271 25.87 5.87 2.28
CA PHE A 271 24.52 6.05 1.75
C PHE A 271 23.58 6.68 2.79
N MET A 272 23.54 6.15 4.01
CA MET A 272 22.67 6.66 5.08
C MET A 272 23.06 8.08 5.51
N ALA A 273 24.36 8.39 5.56
CA ALA A 273 24.84 9.73 5.86
C ALA A 273 24.35 10.75 4.81
N ARG A 274 24.40 10.39 3.52
CA ARG A 274 23.99 11.28 2.43
C ARG A 274 22.48 11.42 2.30
N LEU A 275 21.74 10.34 2.52
CA LEU A 275 20.27 10.38 2.58
C LEU A 275 19.79 11.32 3.70
N LYS A 276 20.40 11.22 4.90
CA LYS A 276 20.09 12.10 6.03
C LYS A 276 20.37 13.56 5.72
N ALA A 277 21.46 13.85 4.98
CA ALA A 277 21.79 15.21 4.55
C ALA A 277 20.77 15.79 3.55
N LEU A 278 20.21 14.98 2.65
CA LEU A 278 19.23 15.43 1.65
C LEU A 278 17.77 15.42 2.16
N GLN A 279 17.48 14.75 3.27
CA GLN A 279 16.12 14.57 3.78
C GLN A 279 15.30 15.87 3.89
N PRO A 280 15.83 17.01 4.40
CA PRO A 280 15.05 18.26 4.47
C PRO A 280 14.63 18.77 3.08
N ALA A 281 15.51 18.70 2.09
CA ALA A 281 15.23 19.14 0.71
C ALA A 281 14.22 18.23 0.01
N ILE A 282 14.29 16.92 0.28
CA ILE A 282 13.31 15.94 -0.22
C ILE A 282 11.93 16.23 0.39
N VAL A 283 11.85 16.47 1.70
CA VAL A 283 10.58 16.81 2.38
C VAL A 283 10.00 18.11 1.83
N GLN A 284 10.82 19.13 1.60
CA GLN A 284 10.38 20.40 1.00
C GLN A 284 9.91 20.25 -0.45
N ALA A 285 10.57 19.39 -1.25
CA ALA A 285 10.19 19.16 -2.64
C ALA A 285 8.96 18.25 -2.81
N THR A 286 8.67 17.42 -1.81
CA THR A 286 7.52 16.49 -1.79
C THR A 286 6.31 17.02 -1.01
N GLY A 287 6.53 17.94 -0.06
CA GLY A 287 5.50 18.57 0.75
C GLY A 287 5.22 20.01 0.32
N GLY A 288 4.05 20.25 -0.30
CA GLY A 288 3.59 21.59 -0.67
C GLY A 288 2.75 21.61 -1.94
N ALA A 289 2.28 22.80 -2.33
CA ALA A 289 1.50 23.02 -3.55
C ALA A 289 2.30 22.79 -4.85
N SER A 290 3.63 22.72 -4.75
CA SER A 290 4.54 22.47 -5.88
C SER A 290 5.21 21.10 -5.75
N ARG A 291 4.41 20.06 -5.54
CA ARG A 291 4.89 18.68 -5.45
C ARG A 291 5.38 18.23 -6.83
N ASP A 292 6.67 17.91 -6.92
CA ASP A 292 7.24 17.36 -8.14
C ASP A 292 7.11 15.83 -8.12
N PRO A 293 6.31 15.21 -9.03
CA PRO A 293 6.14 13.76 -9.07
C PRO A 293 7.46 13.01 -9.36
N ARG A 294 8.43 13.64 -10.04
CA ARG A 294 9.72 13.02 -10.37
C ARG A 294 10.57 12.80 -9.13
N VAL A 295 10.53 13.73 -8.17
CA VAL A 295 11.19 13.60 -6.87
C VAL A 295 10.63 12.41 -6.10
N ALA A 296 9.30 12.21 -6.11
CA ALA A 296 8.67 11.08 -5.44
C ALA A 296 9.06 9.73 -6.08
N ALA A 297 9.10 9.66 -7.41
CA ALA A 297 9.51 8.46 -8.15
C ALA A 297 10.98 8.07 -7.87
N LEU A 298 11.89 9.03 -7.85
CA LEU A 298 13.31 8.80 -7.51
C LEU A 298 13.48 8.31 -6.06
N VAL A 299 12.73 8.89 -5.11
CA VAL A 299 12.73 8.43 -3.71
C VAL A 299 12.23 6.99 -3.58
N ALA A 300 11.19 6.62 -4.32
CA ALA A 300 10.68 5.25 -4.33
C ALA A 300 11.72 4.26 -4.89
N ARG A 301 12.30 4.55 -6.06
CA ARG A 301 13.34 3.72 -6.70
C ARG A 301 14.59 3.57 -5.82
N MET A 302 15.03 4.65 -5.17
CA MET A 302 16.13 4.61 -4.21
C MET A 302 15.82 3.67 -3.03
N GLY A 303 14.56 3.68 -2.54
CA GLY A 303 14.11 2.79 -1.47
C GLY A 303 14.10 1.31 -1.87
N GLU A 304 13.78 1.00 -3.12
CA GLU A 304 13.84 -0.37 -3.66
C GLU A 304 15.27 -0.88 -3.77
N LEU A 305 16.19 -0.08 -4.32
CA LEU A 305 17.61 -0.44 -4.44
C LEU A 305 18.27 -0.63 -3.06
N ALA A 306 17.94 0.24 -2.10
CA ALA A 306 18.42 0.10 -0.72
C ALA A 306 17.90 -1.18 -0.05
N LYS A 307 16.66 -1.60 -0.31
CA LYS A 307 16.11 -2.88 0.18
C LYS A 307 16.83 -4.08 -0.44
N ALA A 308 17.20 -3.99 -1.71
CA ALA A 308 18.00 -5.00 -2.41
C ALA A 308 19.48 -5.01 -2.00
N LYS A 309 19.91 -4.09 -1.11
CA LYS A 309 21.32 -3.86 -0.72
C LYS A 309 22.22 -3.42 -1.90
N ASP A 310 21.62 -2.91 -2.97
CA ASP A 310 22.34 -2.28 -4.08
C ASP A 310 22.62 -0.81 -3.73
N PHE A 311 23.63 -0.59 -2.87
CA PHE A 311 23.98 0.73 -2.39
C PHE A 311 24.65 1.60 -3.47
N ASP A 312 25.32 0.97 -4.45
CA ASP A 312 25.90 1.68 -5.58
C ASP A 312 24.80 2.24 -6.49
N GLY A 313 23.80 1.44 -6.83
CA GLY A 313 22.60 1.88 -7.56
C GLY A 313 21.81 2.93 -6.79
N ALA A 314 21.58 2.73 -5.49
CA ALA A 314 20.87 3.70 -4.64
C ALA A 314 21.62 5.04 -4.57
N MET A 315 22.95 5.03 -4.55
CA MET A 315 23.78 6.23 -4.58
C MET A 315 23.74 6.96 -5.92
N ALA A 316 23.64 6.25 -7.04
CA ALA A 316 23.44 6.87 -8.35
C ALA A 316 22.10 7.62 -8.42
N VAL A 317 21.02 7.00 -7.92
CA VAL A 317 19.69 7.64 -7.83
C VAL A 317 19.72 8.87 -6.91
N LEU A 318 20.44 8.77 -5.79
CA LEU A 318 20.57 9.86 -4.82
C LEU A 318 21.35 11.06 -5.39
N ARG A 319 22.35 10.84 -6.27
CA ARG A 319 23.02 11.93 -7.01
C ARG A 319 22.08 12.62 -7.99
N ALA A 320 21.34 11.86 -8.78
CA ALA A 320 20.35 12.42 -9.72
C ALA A 320 19.28 13.26 -8.99
N LEU A 321 18.83 12.79 -7.83
CA LEU A 321 17.92 13.53 -6.96
C LEU A 321 18.54 14.84 -6.43
N GLN A 322 19.81 14.81 -6.04
CA GLN A 322 20.54 16.00 -5.59
C GLN A 322 20.70 17.04 -6.71
N ASP A 323 21.03 16.60 -7.93
CA ASP A 323 21.17 17.47 -9.09
C ASP A 323 19.83 18.16 -9.40
N MET A 324 18.73 17.39 -9.41
CA MET A 324 17.38 17.90 -9.62
C MET A 324 16.95 18.93 -8.56
N LEU A 325 17.24 18.67 -7.29
CA LEU A 325 16.94 19.62 -6.20
C LEU A 325 17.80 20.89 -6.30
N SER A 326 19.06 20.76 -6.73
CA SER A 326 19.99 21.89 -6.87
C SER A 326 19.62 22.79 -8.06
N SER A 327 19.21 22.21 -9.19
CA SER A 327 18.70 22.96 -10.35
C SER A 327 17.45 23.77 -10.00
N ARG A 328 16.64 23.32 -9.03
CA ARG A 328 15.44 24.02 -8.57
C ARG A 328 15.73 25.15 -7.59
N GLY A 329 16.76 25.01 -6.74
CA GLY A 329 17.14 26.02 -5.75
C GLY A 329 17.93 27.21 -6.33
N GLY A 330 18.60 27.04 -7.47
CA GLY A 330 19.43 28.07 -8.10
C GLY A 330 18.71 29.04 -9.06
N GLY A 331 17.41 28.83 -9.34
CA GLY A 331 16.69 29.49 -10.44
C GLY A 331 15.65 30.51 -10.00
N GLY A 332 15.94 31.35 -9.00
CA GLY A 332 15.06 32.44 -8.57
C GLY A 332 15.39 33.77 -9.24
N ALA A 333 15.09 33.92 -10.54
CA ALA A 333 14.75 35.19 -11.23
C ALA A 333 14.93 35.03 -12.75
N GLY A 334 13.82 34.85 -13.46
CA GLY A 334 13.80 34.90 -14.92
C GLY A 334 13.70 33.53 -15.59
N SER A 335 12.62 32.78 -15.31
CA SER A 335 12.11 31.92 -16.38
C SER A 335 11.47 32.84 -17.41
N PRO A 336 12.01 32.94 -18.64
CA PRO A 336 11.23 33.48 -19.74
C PRO A 336 9.95 32.67 -19.80
N SER A 337 8.82 33.34 -19.97
CA SER A 337 7.58 32.69 -20.39
C SER A 337 7.81 32.13 -21.79
N GLY A 338 8.55 31.03 -21.86
CA GLY A 338 8.75 30.24 -23.05
C GLY A 338 7.40 29.63 -23.34
N GLU A 339 6.70 30.28 -24.26
CA GLU A 339 5.53 29.77 -24.93
C GLU A 339 5.82 28.31 -25.28
N SER A 340 5.14 27.39 -24.57
CA SER A 340 5.39 25.97 -24.74
C SER A 340 5.13 25.65 -26.22
N PRO A 341 6.04 24.98 -26.94
CA PRO A 341 5.93 24.78 -28.38
C PRO A 341 4.67 24.03 -28.82
N LEU A 342 3.93 23.44 -27.86
CA LEU A 342 2.68 22.71 -28.06
C LEU A 342 1.41 23.57 -27.92
N GLY A 343 1.54 24.87 -27.59
CA GLY A 343 0.43 25.81 -27.49
C GLY A 343 -0.50 25.58 -26.28
N ASN A 344 -1.40 26.52 -26.04
CA ASN A 344 -2.34 26.50 -24.89
C ASN A 344 -3.41 25.40 -24.98
N GLU A 345 -3.57 24.75 -26.14
CA GLU A 345 -4.57 23.70 -26.34
C GLU A 345 -4.10 22.33 -25.84
N PHE A 346 -2.79 22.11 -25.76
CA PHE A 346 -2.21 20.82 -25.39
C PHE A 346 -2.67 20.33 -24.00
N PRO A 347 -2.68 21.15 -22.92
CA PRO A 347 -3.15 20.68 -21.61
C PRO A 347 -4.63 20.27 -21.58
N ALA A 348 -5.48 20.87 -22.43
CA ALA A 348 -6.89 20.49 -22.53
C ALA A 348 -7.05 19.17 -23.30
N LYS A 349 -6.36 19.03 -24.43
CA LYS A 349 -6.31 17.80 -25.24
C LYS A 349 -5.75 16.63 -24.43
N TRP A 350 -4.63 16.85 -23.74
CA TRP A 350 -3.96 15.88 -22.87
C TRP A 350 -4.86 15.33 -21.77
N ARG A 351 -5.59 16.22 -21.06
CA ARG A 351 -6.50 15.80 -19.99
C ARG A 351 -7.62 14.91 -20.51
N ARG A 352 -8.20 15.25 -21.67
CA ARG A 352 -9.24 14.44 -22.31
C ARG A 352 -8.71 13.05 -22.68
N ILE A 353 -7.64 12.97 -23.45
CA ILE A 353 -7.11 11.68 -23.94
C ILE A 353 -6.59 10.80 -22.80
N SER A 354 -6.01 11.39 -21.76
CA SER A 354 -5.54 10.66 -20.59
C SER A 354 -6.70 10.10 -19.76
N SER A 355 -7.83 10.83 -19.67
CA SER A 355 -9.05 10.35 -19.04
C SER A 355 -9.61 9.16 -19.82
N GLU A 356 -9.77 9.29 -21.14
CA GLU A 356 -10.30 8.21 -21.99
C GLU A 356 -9.47 6.93 -21.89
N LEU A 357 -8.13 7.04 -21.92
CA LEU A 357 -7.24 5.89 -21.78
C LEU A 357 -7.32 5.25 -20.39
N ARG A 358 -7.46 6.06 -19.32
CA ARG A 358 -7.64 5.55 -17.96
C ARG A 358 -8.97 4.81 -17.82
N GLU A 359 -10.06 5.40 -18.28
CA GLU A 359 -11.40 4.79 -18.27
C GLU A 359 -11.41 3.46 -19.04
N ALA A 360 -10.78 3.42 -20.22
CA ALA A 360 -10.64 2.18 -20.99
C ALA A 360 -9.82 1.11 -20.25
N SER A 361 -8.73 1.50 -19.59
CA SER A 361 -7.92 0.58 -18.79
C SER A 361 -8.71 0.03 -17.59
N GLU A 362 -9.43 0.87 -16.86
CA GLU A 362 -10.24 0.47 -15.70
C GLU A 362 -11.36 -0.49 -16.13
N SER A 363 -12.02 -0.21 -17.26
CA SER A 363 -13.04 -1.09 -17.83
C SER A 363 -12.49 -2.48 -18.18
N VAL A 364 -11.30 -2.54 -18.78
CA VAL A 364 -10.62 -3.81 -19.09
C VAL A 364 -10.20 -4.56 -17.83
N ASP A 365 -9.68 -3.86 -16.81
CA ASP A 365 -9.30 -4.48 -15.54
C ASP A 365 -10.54 -5.10 -14.85
N GLU A 366 -11.70 -4.45 -14.93
CA GLU A 366 -12.97 -5.00 -14.42
C GLU A 366 -13.41 -6.25 -15.18
N GLN A 367 -13.32 -6.24 -16.52
CA GLN A 367 -13.62 -7.41 -17.37
C GLN A 367 -12.71 -8.61 -17.02
N ILE A 368 -11.40 -8.36 -16.89
CA ILE A 368 -10.41 -9.38 -16.50
C ILE A 368 -10.72 -9.93 -15.10
N SER A 369 -11.12 -9.07 -14.15
CA SER A 369 -11.47 -9.48 -12.79
C SER A 369 -12.70 -10.41 -12.77
N ARG A 370 -13.69 -10.16 -13.63
CA ARG A 370 -14.84 -11.06 -13.80
C ARG A 370 -14.43 -12.41 -14.37
N LEU A 371 -13.57 -12.43 -15.40
CA LEU A 371 -13.04 -13.66 -15.98
C LEU A 371 -12.22 -14.46 -14.95
N GLN A 372 -11.35 -13.81 -14.18
CA GLN A 372 -10.57 -14.43 -13.10
C GLN A 372 -11.46 -15.16 -12.10
N ARG A 373 -12.58 -14.55 -11.69
CA ARG A 373 -13.51 -15.16 -10.73
C ARG A 373 -14.05 -16.48 -11.26
N VAL A 374 -14.54 -16.49 -12.50
CA VAL A 374 -15.11 -17.69 -13.14
C VAL A 374 -14.06 -18.78 -13.32
N LEU A 375 -12.82 -18.41 -13.67
CA LEU A 375 -11.72 -19.36 -13.80
C LEU A 375 -11.37 -20.03 -12.46
N ARG A 376 -11.40 -19.29 -11.34
CA ARG A 376 -11.12 -19.87 -10.01
C ARG A 376 -12.20 -20.84 -9.54
N GLU A 377 -13.43 -20.67 -10.01
CA GLU A 377 -14.56 -21.55 -9.68
C GLU A 377 -14.53 -22.88 -10.45
N GLN A 378 -13.70 -23.01 -11.49
CA GLN A 378 -13.57 -24.26 -12.23
C GLN A 378 -12.84 -25.33 -11.40
N ASP A 379 -13.19 -26.60 -11.59
CA ASP A 379 -12.48 -27.73 -10.96
C ASP A 379 -11.24 -28.15 -11.76
N ASP A 380 -10.44 -27.17 -12.16
CA ASP A 380 -9.22 -27.35 -12.95
C ASP A 380 -8.08 -26.55 -12.31
N SER A 381 -6.98 -27.23 -11.99
CA SER A 381 -5.83 -26.61 -11.32
C SER A 381 -5.09 -25.62 -12.21
N GLU A 382 -5.03 -25.86 -13.52
CA GLU A 382 -4.35 -24.98 -14.48
C GLU A 382 -5.15 -23.69 -14.67
N LEU A 383 -6.49 -23.78 -14.76
CA LEU A 383 -7.36 -22.59 -14.85
C LEU A 383 -7.26 -21.70 -13.61
N LYS A 384 -7.14 -22.30 -12.42
CA LYS A 384 -6.88 -21.57 -11.17
C LYS A 384 -5.55 -20.84 -11.21
N GLU A 385 -4.49 -21.50 -11.66
CA GLU A 385 -3.16 -20.88 -11.80
C GLU A 385 -3.16 -19.72 -12.80
N ILE A 386 -3.86 -19.87 -13.93
CA ILE A 386 -4.06 -18.78 -14.91
C ILE A 386 -4.81 -17.60 -14.29
N ALA A 387 -5.82 -17.87 -13.46
CA ALA A 387 -6.61 -16.84 -12.77
C ALA A 387 -5.83 -16.09 -11.69
N GLU A 388 -4.82 -16.73 -11.10
CA GLU A 388 -3.96 -16.15 -10.05
C GLU A 388 -2.77 -15.38 -10.63
N PHE A 389 -2.09 -15.94 -11.64
CA PHE A 389 -0.80 -15.42 -12.12
C PHE A 389 -0.83 -15.02 -13.60
N GLY A 390 -1.59 -15.73 -14.42
CA GLY A 390 -1.53 -15.62 -15.88
C GLY A 390 -2.15 -14.35 -16.45
N LEU A 391 -3.29 -13.91 -15.90
CA LEU A 391 -4.06 -12.81 -16.50
C LEU A 391 -3.38 -11.42 -16.36
N ASN A 392 -2.51 -11.23 -15.38
CA ASN A 392 -1.69 -10.01 -15.27
C ASN A 392 -0.66 -9.89 -16.41
N ALA A 393 -0.19 -11.03 -16.93
CA ALA A 393 0.79 -11.08 -18.02
C ALA A 393 0.19 -10.76 -19.40
N VAL A 394 -1.14 -10.75 -19.53
CA VAL A 394 -1.84 -10.51 -20.82
C VAL A 394 -1.51 -9.13 -21.40
N THR A 395 -1.28 -8.13 -20.54
CA THR A 395 -0.90 -6.77 -20.94
C THR A 395 0.58 -6.60 -21.31
N GLY A 396 1.39 -7.66 -21.22
CA GLY A 396 2.73 -7.73 -21.81
C GLY A 396 3.78 -6.77 -21.22
N ASN A 397 3.65 -6.35 -19.95
CA ASN A 397 4.50 -5.34 -19.31
C ASN A 397 4.50 -3.96 -19.99
N PHE A 398 3.55 -3.66 -20.89
CA PHE A 398 3.47 -2.36 -21.57
C PHE A 398 2.75 -1.29 -20.74
N LYS A 399 1.80 -1.71 -19.88
CA LYS A 399 0.99 -0.79 -19.07
C LYS A 399 1.84 0.08 -18.15
N VAL A 400 2.82 -0.51 -17.46
CA VAL A 400 3.66 0.22 -16.49
C VAL A 400 4.56 1.28 -17.16
N PRO A 401 5.35 0.97 -18.21
CA PRO A 401 6.12 1.97 -18.95
C PRO A 401 5.25 3.07 -19.54
N LEU A 402 4.07 2.74 -20.09
CA LEU A 402 3.17 3.75 -20.63
C LEU A 402 2.66 4.70 -19.55
N LEU A 403 2.23 4.18 -18.39
CA LEU A 403 1.80 5.02 -17.26
C LEU A 403 2.94 5.90 -16.73
N ALA A 404 4.18 5.41 -16.73
CA ALA A 404 5.34 6.22 -16.39
C ALA A 404 5.54 7.37 -17.38
N ALA A 405 5.48 7.11 -18.68
CA ALA A 405 5.59 8.14 -19.71
C ALA A 405 4.44 9.17 -19.65
N MET A 406 3.21 8.71 -19.36
CA MET A 406 2.08 9.62 -19.13
C MET A 406 2.28 10.49 -17.89
N LEU A 407 2.88 9.96 -16.83
CA LEU A 407 3.21 10.74 -15.63
C LEU A 407 4.30 11.78 -15.91
N GLU A 408 5.28 11.45 -16.75
CA GLU A 408 6.36 12.36 -17.17
C GLU A 408 5.84 13.54 -17.99
N LEU A 409 4.81 13.31 -18.82
CA LEU A 409 4.04 14.32 -19.52
C LEU A 409 3.26 15.26 -18.57
N GLY A 410 2.99 14.83 -17.34
CA GLY A 410 2.40 15.63 -16.26
C GLY A 410 1.02 16.18 -16.62
N ASP A 411 0.73 17.45 -16.23
CA ASP A 411 -0.47 18.17 -16.66
C ASP A 411 -0.31 18.82 -18.06
N GLY A 412 0.70 18.39 -18.83
CA GLY A 412 1.02 18.89 -20.16
C GLY A 412 1.72 20.26 -20.22
N HIS A 413 1.97 20.91 -19.07
CA HIS A 413 2.55 22.26 -19.05
C HIS A 413 4.07 22.27 -19.31
N ASN A 414 4.76 21.19 -18.95
CA ASN A 414 6.21 21.03 -19.13
C ASN A 414 6.57 19.88 -20.09
N ALA A 415 5.58 19.37 -20.84
CA ALA A 415 5.80 18.29 -21.78
C ALA A 415 6.65 18.78 -22.95
N THR A 416 7.74 18.06 -23.24
CA THR A 416 8.50 18.28 -24.47
C THR A 416 7.89 17.48 -25.62
N ALA A 417 8.19 17.88 -26.86
CA ALA A 417 7.80 17.10 -28.04
C ALA A 417 8.43 15.69 -28.04
N GLU A 418 9.59 15.52 -27.39
CA GLU A 418 10.27 14.25 -27.21
C GLU A 418 9.51 13.34 -26.24
N ASP A 419 9.07 13.86 -25.09
CA ASP A 419 8.23 13.11 -24.12
C ASP A 419 6.94 12.62 -24.79
N ALA A 420 6.30 13.49 -25.58
CA ALA A 420 5.09 13.14 -26.33
C ALA A 420 5.36 12.09 -27.42
N ALA A 421 6.53 12.13 -28.08
CA ALA A 421 6.94 11.11 -29.03
C ALA A 421 7.17 9.75 -28.35
N GLY A 422 7.86 9.72 -27.21
CA GLY A 422 8.11 8.50 -26.43
C GLY A 422 6.82 7.83 -25.96
N ALA A 423 5.88 8.61 -25.41
CA ALA A 423 4.58 8.10 -25.00
C ALA A 423 3.76 7.54 -26.19
N ARG A 424 3.82 8.19 -27.37
CA ARG A 424 3.19 7.69 -28.60
C ARG A 424 3.79 6.37 -29.06
N GLU A 425 5.10 6.23 -29.02
CA GLU A 425 5.78 4.99 -29.41
C GLU A 425 5.37 3.83 -28.49
N LEU A 426 5.38 4.04 -27.17
CA LEU A 426 4.94 3.06 -26.18
C LEU A 426 3.46 2.69 -26.38
N ALA A 427 2.58 3.67 -26.60
CA ALA A 427 1.16 3.41 -26.84
C ALA A 427 0.94 2.60 -28.13
N ARG A 428 1.69 2.89 -29.20
CA ARG A 428 1.63 2.15 -30.46
C ARG A 428 2.14 0.71 -30.31
N ALA A 429 3.26 0.53 -29.61
CA ALA A 429 3.80 -0.80 -29.31
C ALA A 429 2.79 -1.62 -28.48
N TYR A 430 2.16 -0.98 -27.49
CA TYR A 430 1.15 -1.63 -26.68
C TYR A 430 -0.10 -2.02 -27.49
N ALA A 431 -0.61 -1.12 -28.34
CA ALA A 431 -1.75 -1.41 -29.20
C ALA A 431 -1.44 -2.57 -30.17
N ASN A 432 -0.24 -2.61 -30.73
CA ASN A 432 0.20 -3.72 -31.59
C ASN A 432 0.30 -5.04 -30.84
N HIS A 433 0.83 -5.03 -29.61
CA HIS A 433 0.85 -6.21 -28.73
C HIS A 433 -0.56 -6.74 -28.47
N LEU A 434 -1.50 -5.88 -28.08
CA LEU A 434 -2.89 -6.28 -27.81
C LEU A 434 -3.54 -6.95 -29.02
N ARG A 435 -3.28 -6.46 -30.24
CA ARG A 435 -3.83 -7.05 -31.47
C ARG A 435 -3.18 -8.38 -31.86
N GLY A 436 -1.87 -8.52 -31.61
CA GLY A 436 -1.08 -9.65 -32.08
C GLY A 436 -0.96 -10.80 -31.09
N ASP A 437 -1.14 -10.56 -29.79
CA ASP A 437 -0.93 -11.58 -28.76
C ASP A 437 -2.11 -12.57 -28.68
N ILE A 438 -1.80 -13.85 -28.89
CA ILE A 438 -2.77 -14.95 -28.86
C ILE A 438 -3.47 -15.10 -27.50
N ARG A 439 -2.82 -14.72 -26.39
CA ARG A 439 -3.41 -14.78 -25.04
C ARG A 439 -4.48 -13.71 -24.86
N VAL A 440 -4.29 -12.53 -25.44
CA VAL A 440 -5.31 -11.48 -25.45
C VAL A 440 -6.52 -11.97 -26.26
N ALA A 441 -6.28 -12.57 -27.43
CA ALA A 441 -7.35 -13.16 -28.24
C ALA A 441 -8.12 -14.27 -27.50
N ALA A 442 -7.41 -15.12 -26.75
CA ALA A 442 -8.02 -16.17 -25.93
C ALA A 442 -8.88 -15.60 -24.78
N CYS A 443 -8.51 -14.45 -24.21
CA CYS A 443 -9.32 -13.76 -23.21
C CYS A 443 -10.61 -13.19 -23.84
N ASP A 444 -10.49 -12.51 -24.99
CA ASP A 444 -11.64 -11.93 -25.70
C ASP A 444 -12.63 -13.02 -26.19
N GLN A 445 -12.11 -14.18 -26.59
CA GLN A 445 -12.89 -15.31 -27.13
C GLN A 445 -12.98 -16.46 -26.12
N ASN A 446 -13.08 -16.14 -24.84
CA ASN A 446 -13.10 -17.17 -23.79
C ASN A 446 -14.37 -18.04 -23.88
N PRO A 447 -14.28 -19.34 -23.58
CA PRO A 447 -15.42 -20.27 -23.67
C PRO A 447 -16.42 -20.15 -22.51
N PHE A 448 -16.16 -19.28 -21.53
CA PHE A 448 -16.95 -19.17 -20.30
C PHE A 448 -18.14 -18.22 -20.45
N GLY A 449 -18.33 -17.61 -21.63
CA GLY A 449 -19.42 -16.67 -21.90
C GLY A 449 -19.28 -15.33 -21.18
N ILE A 450 -18.10 -15.02 -20.65
CA ILE A 450 -17.82 -13.73 -20.01
C ILE A 450 -17.38 -12.75 -21.08
N GLU A 451 -18.09 -11.63 -21.19
CA GLU A 451 -17.74 -10.58 -22.15
C GLU A 451 -16.44 -9.88 -21.72
N VAL A 452 -15.40 -10.08 -22.53
CA VAL A 452 -14.08 -9.46 -22.39
C VAL A 452 -13.71 -8.88 -23.76
N SER A 453 -13.32 -7.61 -23.79
CA SER A 453 -13.11 -6.83 -25.02
C SER A 453 -11.81 -6.01 -24.93
N ILE A 454 -10.72 -6.68 -24.59
CA ILE A 454 -9.40 -6.04 -24.35
C ILE A 454 -8.94 -5.35 -25.64
N ARG A 455 -9.01 -6.03 -26.78
CA ARG A 455 -8.59 -5.45 -28.07
C ARG A 455 -9.45 -4.26 -28.46
N ASP A 456 -10.76 -4.41 -28.43
CA ASP A 456 -11.67 -3.38 -28.91
C ASP A 456 -11.69 -2.15 -28.00
N THR A 457 -11.65 -2.35 -26.68
CA THR A 457 -11.69 -1.25 -25.71
C THR A 457 -10.33 -0.55 -25.60
N LEU A 458 -9.27 -1.29 -25.27
CA LEU A 458 -7.99 -0.68 -24.92
C LEU A 458 -7.15 -0.32 -26.16
N ALA A 459 -7.14 -1.15 -27.22
CA ALA A 459 -6.39 -0.80 -28.43
C ALA A 459 -7.01 0.42 -29.15
N ALA A 460 -8.33 0.56 -29.14
CA ALA A 460 -8.98 1.76 -29.69
C ALA A 460 -8.64 3.03 -28.90
N ALA A 461 -8.61 2.96 -27.57
CA ALA A 461 -8.20 4.09 -26.73
C ALA A 461 -6.72 4.46 -26.98
N LEU A 462 -5.84 3.47 -27.14
CA LEU A 462 -4.43 3.68 -27.48
C LEU A 462 -4.25 4.31 -28.88
N ASP A 463 -5.05 3.91 -29.88
CA ASP A 463 -5.01 4.53 -31.21
C ASP A 463 -5.41 6.00 -31.18
N ARG A 464 -6.46 6.33 -30.42
CA ARG A 464 -6.86 7.73 -30.20
C ARG A 464 -5.76 8.50 -29.49
N PHE A 465 -5.17 7.92 -28.45
CA PHE A 465 -4.04 8.51 -27.75
C PHE A 465 -2.88 8.81 -28.71
N VAL A 466 -2.50 7.88 -29.60
CA VAL A 466 -1.45 8.09 -30.60
C VAL A 466 -1.82 9.18 -31.61
N THR A 467 -3.06 9.18 -32.09
CA THR A 467 -3.56 10.13 -33.09
C THR A 467 -3.64 11.55 -32.53
N GLU A 468 -4.16 11.69 -31.31
CA GLU A 468 -4.38 12.98 -30.66
C GLU A 468 -3.14 13.51 -29.95
N LEU A 469 -2.15 12.69 -29.60
CA LEU A 469 -0.88 13.20 -29.06
C LEU A 469 0.10 13.65 -30.16
N SER A 470 -0.30 13.51 -31.43
CA SER A 470 0.41 14.05 -32.59
C SER A 470 0.03 15.51 -32.84
#